data_AF-D8M5X1-F1
#
_entry.id   AF-D8M5X1-F1
#
_cell.length_a   1.000
_cell.length_b   1.000
_cell.length_c   1.000
_cell.angle_alpha   90.00
_cell.angle_beta   90.00
_cell.angle_gamma   90.00
#
_symmetry.space_group_name_H-M   'P 1'
#
loop_
_entity.id
_entity.type
_entity.pdbx_description
1 polymer ?
#
loop_
_entity_poly.entity_id
_entity_poly.type
_entity_poly.pdbx_seq_one_letter_code
_entity_poly.pdbx_strand_id
1 'polypeptide(L)'
;MDEHRTLPHERFALRRLPAATLTATNTENSPYFAGSLFAAPLNETRLCLHIQLVAEALARFTFRVTDAGLIFSRGLEADSVYVNHWLQKVASTPRHALFSPRDSLLESVEEEMKAWATRTSVTNVETDLKEEVKVFADNEGEVSVFVAKSPLFDVYTFGAVCLYLTGMYGVVMAMHGGAEDVKRMVRKVMERLGLKGRAKEE
;
A
#
# COMPACT_ATOMS: atom_id res chain seq x y z
N MET A 1 -3.42 -17.68 -31.19
CA MET A 1 -3.27 -18.56 -30.01
C MET A 1 -1.91 -18.23 -29.45
N ASP A 2 -1.85 -17.23 -28.60
CA ASP A 2 -0.62 -16.80 -27.97
C ASP A 2 -0.31 -17.77 -26.84
N GLU A 3 0.70 -18.60 -27.06
CA GLU A 3 1.23 -19.54 -26.09
C GLU A 3 1.83 -18.73 -24.94
N HIS A 4 1.04 -18.48 -23.89
CA HIS A 4 1.52 -17.86 -22.65
C HIS A 4 2.50 -18.82 -21.97
N ARG A 5 3.78 -18.57 -22.24
CA ARG A 5 4.91 -19.30 -21.68
C ARG A 5 5.07 -18.97 -20.22
N THR A 6 4.99 -19.99 -19.38
CA THR A 6 4.85 -19.83 -17.94
C THR A 6 6.20 -19.74 -17.25
N LEU A 7 7.24 -20.38 -17.81
CA LEU A 7 8.58 -20.43 -17.23
C LEU A 7 9.63 -19.65 -18.07
N PRO A 8 10.58 -18.94 -17.43
CA PRO A 8 11.58 -18.14 -18.15
C PRO A 8 12.45 -18.93 -19.13
N HIS A 9 12.77 -20.21 -18.83
CA HIS A 9 13.64 -21.03 -19.68
C HIS A 9 13.06 -21.27 -21.09
N GLU A 10 11.73 -21.23 -21.24
CA GLU A 10 11.05 -21.44 -22.52
C GLU A 10 11.37 -20.34 -23.54
N ARG A 11 11.78 -19.14 -23.08
CA ARG A 11 12.25 -18.05 -23.94
C ARG A 11 13.66 -18.32 -24.48
N PHE A 12 14.51 -19.00 -23.70
CA PHE A 12 15.86 -19.36 -24.11
C PHE A 12 15.86 -20.54 -25.08
N ALA A 13 14.90 -21.45 -24.96
CA ALA A 13 14.68 -22.54 -25.92
C ALA A 13 14.44 -22.02 -27.36
N LEU A 14 13.73 -20.90 -27.53
CA LEU A 14 13.53 -20.24 -28.84
C LEU A 14 14.84 -19.80 -29.48
N ARG A 15 15.80 -19.38 -28.65
CA ARG A 15 17.13 -18.95 -29.09
C ARG A 15 18.09 -20.13 -29.27
N ARG A 16 17.59 -21.37 -29.16
CA ARG A 16 18.39 -22.60 -29.17
C ARG A 16 19.49 -22.60 -28.12
N LEU A 17 19.26 -21.91 -26.99
CA LEU A 17 20.17 -21.88 -25.87
C LEU A 17 19.76 -22.96 -24.86
N PRO A 18 20.71 -23.77 -24.36
CA PRO A 18 20.41 -24.69 -23.27
C PRO A 18 20.01 -23.88 -22.04
N ALA A 19 18.87 -24.21 -21.46
CA ALA A 19 18.33 -23.54 -20.28
C ALA A 19 17.70 -24.57 -19.35
N ALA A 20 17.80 -24.31 -18.05
CA ALA A 20 17.21 -25.12 -17.00
C ALA A 20 16.41 -24.20 -16.06
N THR A 21 15.38 -24.73 -15.42
CA THR A 21 14.68 -24.06 -14.33
C THR A 21 14.72 -24.94 -13.09
N LEU A 22 15.04 -24.33 -11.95
CA LEU A 22 14.93 -24.96 -10.65
C LEU A 22 13.63 -24.47 -10.00
N THR A 23 12.66 -25.37 -9.82
CA THR A 23 11.39 -25.07 -9.14
C THR A 23 11.15 -26.05 -7.98
N ALA A 24 10.52 -25.56 -6.92
CA ALA A 24 10.10 -26.39 -5.79
C ALA A 24 8.80 -27.15 -6.09
N THR A 25 7.99 -26.66 -7.04
CA THR A 25 6.73 -27.27 -7.45
C THR A 25 6.76 -27.62 -8.93
N ASN A 26 6.24 -28.80 -9.27
CA ASN A 26 6.01 -29.25 -10.63
C ASN A 26 4.56 -28.92 -11.03
N THR A 27 4.23 -27.62 -11.08
CA THR A 27 2.89 -27.14 -11.39
C THR A 27 2.91 -26.42 -12.74
N GLU A 28 2.03 -26.83 -13.66
CA GLU A 28 1.85 -26.21 -15.00
C GLU A 28 1.55 -24.70 -14.92
N ASN A 29 0.95 -24.25 -13.81
CA ASN A 29 0.75 -22.84 -13.54
C ASN A 29 1.96 -22.28 -12.79
N SER A 30 2.81 -21.56 -13.52
CA SER A 30 3.93 -20.84 -12.94
C SER A 30 3.43 -19.73 -12.01
N PRO A 31 3.84 -19.73 -10.73
CA PRO A 31 3.52 -18.64 -9.82
C PRO A 31 4.21 -17.33 -10.18
N TYR A 32 5.04 -17.30 -11.23
CA TYR A 32 5.70 -16.10 -11.74
C TYR A 32 4.71 -14.97 -12.07
N PHE A 33 3.50 -15.31 -12.52
CA PHE A 33 2.41 -14.35 -12.73
C PHE A 33 1.34 -14.38 -11.63
N ALA A 34 1.34 -15.39 -10.75
CA ALA A 34 0.43 -15.48 -9.61
C ALA A 34 0.97 -14.71 -8.40
N GLY A 35 1.63 -13.57 -8.63
CA GLY A 35 2.11 -12.68 -7.59
C GLY A 35 0.92 -12.18 -6.77
N SER A 36 0.64 -12.85 -5.66
CA SER A 36 -0.32 -12.35 -4.68
C SER A 36 0.22 -11.05 -4.09
N LEU A 37 -0.66 -10.06 -3.93
CA LEU A 37 -0.38 -8.85 -3.16
C LEU A 37 -0.04 -9.16 -1.69
N PHE A 38 -0.39 -10.37 -1.22
CA PHE A 38 -0.16 -10.83 0.13
C PHE A 38 1.06 -11.76 0.22
N ALA A 39 1.82 -11.59 1.29
CA ALA A 39 2.93 -12.46 1.62
C ALA A 39 2.43 -13.89 1.84
N ALA A 40 2.90 -14.83 1.01
CA ALA A 40 2.70 -16.26 1.25
C ALA A 40 3.52 -16.68 2.48
N PRO A 41 3.00 -17.63 3.31
CA PRO A 41 3.76 -18.14 4.44
C PRO A 41 5.00 -18.88 3.93
N LEU A 42 6.17 -18.34 4.28
CA LEU A 42 7.47 -18.91 3.93
C LEU A 42 8.03 -19.66 5.15
N ASN A 43 8.61 -20.83 4.91
CA ASN A 43 9.24 -21.65 5.94
C ASN A 43 10.76 -21.50 5.87
N GLU A 44 11.34 -20.85 6.86
CA GLU A 44 12.79 -20.58 6.99
C GLU A 44 13.63 -21.87 6.91
N THR A 45 13.23 -22.91 7.64
CA THR A 45 13.99 -24.17 7.69
C THR A 45 14.08 -24.84 6.32
N ARG A 46 13.00 -24.79 5.55
CA ARG A 46 13.02 -25.28 4.17
C ARG A 46 13.91 -24.39 3.31
N LEU A 47 13.86 -23.08 3.45
CA LEU A 47 14.68 -22.18 2.64
C LEU A 47 16.18 -22.42 2.87
N CYS A 48 16.62 -22.59 4.12
CA CYS A 48 18.01 -22.95 4.45
C CYS A 48 18.45 -24.25 3.76
N LEU A 49 17.62 -25.30 3.80
CA LEU A 49 17.93 -26.57 3.12
C LEU A 49 18.05 -26.40 1.60
N HIS A 50 17.17 -25.61 0.98
CA HIS A 50 17.27 -25.34 -0.47
C HIS A 50 18.53 -24.55 -0.81
N ILE A 51 18.89 -23.54 0.00
CA ILE A 51 20.13 -22.76 -0.19
C ILE A 51 21.35 -23.70 -0.12
N GLN A 52 21.40 -24.56 0.90
CA GLN A 52 22.50 -25.50 1.07
C GLN A 52 22.60 -26.50 -0.08
N LEU A 53 21.46 -27.02 -0.56
CA LEU A 53 21.40 -27.92 -1.71
C LEU A 53 21.90 -27.25 -3.00
N VAL A 54 21.50 -26.00 -3.25
CA VAL A 54 21.95 -25.24 -4.43
C VAL A 54 23.44 -24.92 -4.35
N ALA A 55 23.92 -24.50 -3.18
CA ALA A 55 25.33 -24.22 -2.96
C ALA A 55 26.19 -25.47 -3.18
N GLU A 56 25.78 -26.59 -2.60
CA GLU A 56 26.45 -27.90 -2.74
C GLU A 56 26.50 -28.35 -4.20
N ALA A 57 25.37 -28.27 -4.92
CA ALA A 57 25.30 -28.62 -6.33
C ALA A 57 26.21 -27.74 -7.19
N LEU A 58 26.23 -26.43 -6.92
CA LEU A 58 27.07 -25.47 -7.65
C LEU A 58 28.56 -25.72 -7.39
N ALA A 59 28.95 -25.99 -6.14
CA ALA A 59 30.33 -26.30 -5.78
C ALA A 59 30.80 -27.60 -6.44
N ARG A 60 29.96 -28.66 -6.40
CA ARG A 60 30.26 -29.93 -7.08
C ARG A 60 30.42 -29.76 -8.58
N PHE A 61 29.56 -28.96 -9.21
CA PHE A 61 29.64 -28.66 -10.63
C PHE A 61 30.92 -27.88 -10.99
N THR A 62 31.25 -26.85 -10.20
CA THR A 62 32.39 -25.95 -10.47
C THR A 62 33.73 -26.64 -10.22
N PHE A 63 33.86 -27.36 -9.11
CA PHE A 63 35.09 -28.04 -8.72
C PHE A 63 35.16 -29.50 -9.21
N ARG A 64 34.13 -29.99 -9.91
CA ARG A 64 34.01 -31.36 -10.43
C ARG A 64 34.24 -32.43 -9.37
N VAL A 65 33.73 -32.19 -8.16
CA VAL A 65 33.89 -33.10 -7.03
C VAL A 65 32.76 -34.12 -7.07
N THR A 66 33.10 -35.39 -7.35
CA THR A 66 32.12 -36.48 -7.47
C THR A 66 31.96 -37.31 -6.19
N ASP A 67 33.01 -37.42 -5.37
CA ASP A 67 33.06 -38.35 -4.22
C ASP A 67 33.26 -37.66 -2.85
N ALA A 68 32.97 -36.36 -2.74
CA ALA A 68 32.92 -35.72 -1.43
C ALA A 68 31.55 -35.92 -0.78
N GLY A 69 31.56 -36.07 0.56
CA GLY A 69 30.36 -35.89 1.39
C GLY A 69 29.83 -34.46 1.31
N LEU A 70 29.12 -34.00 2.33
CA LEU A 70 28.65 -32.62 2.39
C LEU A 70 29.84 -31.64 2.44
N ILE A 71 30.05 -30.88 1.35
CA ILE A 71 31.11 -29.88 1.20
C ILE A 71 30.85 -28.73 2.18
N PHE A 72 29.61 -28.26 2.24
CA PHE A 72 29.19 -27.21 3.17
C PHE A 72 28.52 -27.81 4.41
N SER A 73 29.33 -28.25 5.38
CA SER A 73 28.84 -28.77 6.66
C SER A 73 29.47 -28.06 7.87
N ARG A 74 28.76 -28.10 9.00
CA ARG A 74 29.17 -27.52 10.30
C ARG A 74 29.33 -25.99 10.25
N GLY A 75 30.53 -25.51 9.95
CA GLY A 75 30.89 -24.08 10.02
C GLY A 75 30.63 -23.30 8.74
N LEU A 76 30.29 -23.98 7.65
CA LEU A 76 29.94 -23.39 6.36
C LEU A 76 28.46 -23.62 6.00
N GLU A 77 27.64 -24.01 6.99
CA GLU A 77 26.21 -24.17 6.79
C GLU A 77 25.52 -22.80 6.63
N ALA A 78 24.36 -22.81 5.96
CA ALA A 78 23.56 -21.59 5.80
C ALA A 78 23.07 -21.11 7.18
N ASP A 79 23.47 -19.91 7.58
CA ASP A 79 23.02 -19.31 8.84
C ASP A 79 21.53 -18.96 8.75
N SER A 80 20.72 -19.60 9.60
CA SER A 80 19.27 -19.41 9.63
C SER A 80 18.89 -17.98 10.02
N VAL A 81 19.63 -17.36 10.95
CA VAL A 81 19.36 -15.99 11.40
C VAL A 81 19.54 -15.00 10.26
N TYR A 82 20.64 -15.16 9.51
CA TYR A 82 20.92 -14.35 8.33
C TYR A 82 19.88 -14.56 7.21
N VAL A 83 19.49 -15.81 6.95
CA VAL A 83 18.44 -16.13 5.96
C VAL A 83 17.10 -15.54 6.37
N ASN A 84 16.74 -15.57 7.65
CA ASN A 84 15.50 -14.99 8.16
C ASN A 84 15.48 -13.46 8.01
N HIS A 85 16.59 -12.80 8.30
CA HIS A 85 16.71 -11.34 8.10
C HIS A 85 16.42 -10.95 6.64
N TRP A 86 17.03 -11.66 5.68
CA TRP A 86 16.76 -11.43 4.25
C TRP A 86 15.33 -11.80 3.84
N LEU A 87 14.80 -12.89 4.41
CA LEU A 87 13.42 -13.31 4.16
C LEU A 87 12.43 -12.23 4.60
N GLN A 88 12.61 -11.65 5.79
CA GLN A 88 11.79 -10.56 6.30
C GLN A 88 11.91 -9.31 5.44
N LYS A 89 13.14 -8.96 5.04
CA LYS A 89 13.38 -7.81 4.15
C LYS A 89 12.64 -7.97 2.83
N VAL A 90 12.82 -9.10 2.14
CA VAL A 90 12.15 -9.42 0.86
C VAL A 90 10.63 -9.53 1.01
N ALA A 91 10.14 -10.05 2.13
CA ALA A 91 8.71 -10.16 2.39
C ALA A 91 8.05 -8.80 2.69
N SER A 92 8.80 -7.88 3.32
CA SER A 92 8.33 -6.53 3.66
C SER A 92 8.36 -5.56 2.46
N THR A 93 9.20 -5.82 1.46
CA THR A 93 9.29 -4.97 0.28
C THR A 93 8.15 -5.27 -0.71
N PRO A 94 7.44 -4.25 -1.21
CA PRO A 94 6.43 -4.44 -2.25
C PRO A 94 7.06 -5.01 -3.53
N ARG A 95 6.50 -6.11 -4.04
CA ARG A 95 7.06 -6.88 -5.19
C ARG A 95 6.70 -6.31 -6.56
N HIS A 96 5.75 -5.36 -6.61
CA HIS A 96 5.32 -4.79 -7.88
C HIS A 96 6.24 -3.61 -8.24
N ALA A 97 6.78 -3.60 -9.46
CA ALA A 97 7.67 -2.54 -9.97
C ALA A 97 7.07 -1.12 -9.95
N LEU A 98 5.77 -1.00 -9.68
CA LEU A 98 5.04 0.26 -9.56
C LEU A 98 5.00 0.80 -8.12
N PHE A 99 5.05 -0.08 -7.12
CA PHE A 99 4.97 0.29 -5.70
C PHE A 99 6.29 0.14 -4.97
N SER A 100 7.27 -0.53 -5.58
CA SER A 100 8.63 -0.55 -5.06
C SER A 100 9.28 0.81 -5.32
N PRO A 101 9.79 1.49 -4.28
CA PRO A 101 10.88 2.45 -4.50
C PRO A 101 11.93 1.68 -5.30
N ARG A 102 12.23 2.13 -6.52
CA ARG A 102 12.96 1.37 -7.54
C ARG A 102 14.28 0.79 -7.03
N ASP A 103 14.82 1.36 -5.96
CA ASP A 103 16.21 1.16 -5.59
C ASP A 103 16.42 0.47 -4.23
N SER A 104 15.48 0.53 -3.27
CA SER A 104 15.79 0.13 -1.87
C SER A 104 16.19 -1.33 -1.62
N LEU A 105 15.51 -2.30 -2.24
CA LEU A 105 15.85 -3.73 -2.08
C LEU A 105 17.01 -4.14 -2.98
N LEU A 106 16.99 -3.69 -4.24
CA LEU A 106 18.02 -4.04 -5.21
C LEU A 106 19.39 -3.48 -4.82
N GLU A 107 19.45 -2.22 -4.38
CA GLU A 107 20.69 -1.61 -3.86
C GLU A 107 21.21 -2.41 -2.67
N SER A 108 20.33 -2.83 -1.77
CA SER A 108 20.77 -3.58 -0.59
C SER A 108 21.28 -4.97 -0.93
N VAL A 109 20.69 -5.64 -1.93
CA VAL A 109 21.20 -6.92 -2.44
C VAL A 109 22.52 -6.69 -3.16
N GLU A 110 22.66 -5.60 -3.92
CA GLU A 110 23.89 -5.26 -4.61
C GLU A 110 25.03 -4.99 -3.62
N GLU A 111 24.77 -4.23 -2.56
CA GLU A 111 25.74 -3.93 -1.49
C GLU A 111 26.20 -5.20 -0.78
N GLU A 112 25.27 -6.10 -0.45
CA GLU A 112 25.61 -7.39 0.14
C GLU A 112 26.41 -8.25 -0.83
N MET A 113 26.01 -8.33 -2.11
CA MET A 113 26.76 -9.08 -3.10
C MET A 113 28.15 -8.51 -3.33
N LYS A 114 28.37 -7.19 -3.19
CA LYS A 114 29.70 -6.56 -3.28
C LYS A 114 30.61 -7.00 -2.13
N ALA A 115 30.06 -7.32 -0.96
CA ALA A 115 30.85 -7.83 0.16
C ALA A 115 31.43 -9.23 -0.12
N TRP A 116 30.71 -10.05 -0.90
CA TRP A 116 31.07 -11.46 -1.13
C TRP A 116 31.64 -11.76 -2.54
N ALA A 117 31.32 -10.95 -3.55
CA ALA A 117 31.73 -11.16 -4.93
C ALA A 117 32.68 -10.06 -5.44
N THR A 118 33.68 -10.46 -6.22
CA THR A 118 34.70 -9.54 -6.77
C THR A 118 34.14 -8.53 -7.77
N ARG A 119 33.08 -8.89 -8.49
CA ARG A 119 32.44 -8.02 -9.48
C ARG A 119 30.94 -8.24 -9.45
N THR A 120 30.20 -7.19 -9.10
CA THR A 120 28.74 -7.13 -9.23
C THR A 120 28.38 -6.10 -10.29
N SER A 121 27.30 -6.36 -11.02
CA SER A 121 26.76 -5.43 -12.02
C SER A 121 25.26 -5.54 -12.00
N VAL A 122 24.59 -4.40 -11.86
CA VAL A 122 23.14 -4.32 -12.05
C VAL A 122 22.89 -4.16 -13.54
N THR A 123 22.03 -5.01 -14.09
CA THR A 123 21.57 -4.88 -15.47
C THR A 123 20.11 -4.49 -15.45
N ASN A 124 19.83 -3.24 -15.81
CA ASN A 124 18.48 -2.76 -16.00
C ASN A 124 17.97 -3.33 -17.32
N VAL A 125 17.26 -4.46 -17.23
CA VAL A 125 16.52 -4.99 -18.37
C VAL A 125 15.26 -4.15 -18.49
N GLU A 126 15.27 -3.23 -19.46
CA GLU A 126 14.06 -2.53 -19.88
C GLU A 126 13.05 -3.60 -20.29
N THR A 127 11.99 -3.73 -19.49
CA THR A 127 10.89 -4.63 -19.81
C THR A 127 10.14 -3.95 -20.94
N ASP A 128 10.27 -4.48 -22.16
CA ASP A 128 9.46 -4.07 -23.31
C ASP A 128 8.00 -4.37 -22.99
N LEU A 129 7.32 -3.40 -22.37
CA LEU A 129 5.89 -3.42 -22.08
C LEU A 129 5.17 -3.26 -23.42
N LYS A 130 5.20 -4.30 -24.25
CA LYS A 130 4.30 -4.40 -25.41
C LYS A 130 2.88 -4.24 -24.90
N GLU A 131 2.22 -3.19 -25.40
CA GLU A 131 0.82 -2.72 -25.41
C GLU A 131 -0.26 -3.31 -24.45
N GLU A 132 -0.10 -4.49 -23.86
CA GLU A 132 -1.09 -5.17 -23.02
C GLU A 132 -0.94 -4.92 -21.52
N VAL A 133 0.23 -4.46 -21.04
CA VAL A 133 0.38 -4.04 -19.64
C VAL A 133 0.16 -2.53 -19.55
N LYS A 134 -1.11 -2.15 -19.40
CA LYS A 134 -1.51 -0.78 -19.09
C LYS A 134 -1.04 -0.46 -17.67
N VAL A 135 0.19 0.04 -17.56
CA VAL A 135 0.71 0.61 -16.32
C VAL A 135 -0.14 1.85 -16.04
N PHE A 136 -1.09 1.73 -15.12
CA PHE A 136 -1.68 2.91 -14.49
C PHE A 136 -0.53 3.57 -13.73
N ALA A 137 -0.03 4.67 -14.28
CA ALA A 137 0.92 5.51 -13.60
C ALA A 137 0.42 5.77 -12.18
N ASP A 138 1.37 5.93 -11.26
CA ASP A 138 1.14 6.43 -9.92
C ASP A 138 0.40 7.77 -10.07
N ASN A 139 -0.93 7.70 -10.04
CA ASN A 139 -1.70 8.90 -9.90
C ASN A 139 -1.42 9.30 -8.46
N GLU A 140 -0.53 10.26 -8.27
CA GLU A 140 -0.51 11.15 -7.11
C GLU A 140 -1.91 11.80 -7.05
N GLY A 141 -2.88 10.99 -6.63
CA GLY A 141 -4.25 11.38 -6.46
C GLY A 141 -4.26 12.08 -5.12
N GLU A 142 -4.28 13.41 -5.14
CA GLU A 142 -4.76 14.14 -3.98
C GLU A 142 -6.18 13.62 -3.68
N VAL A 143 -6.28 12.73 -2.70
CA VAL A 143 -7.55 12.32 -2.13
C VAL A 143 -8.03 13.51 -1.31
N SER A 144 -8.60 14.46 -2.01
CA SER A 144 -9.30 15.59 -1.41
C SER A 144 -10.54 15.05 -0.71
N VAL A 145 -10.39 14.78 0.59
CA VAL A 145 -11.50 14.45 1.46
C VAL A 145 -12.32 15.72 1.64
N PHE A 146 -13.26 15.94 0.73
CA PHE A 146 -14.27 16.97 0.91
C PHE A 146 -15.21 16.51 2.02
N VAL A 147 -15.02 17.04 3.23
CA VAL A 147 -16.02 16.95 4.29
C VAL A 147 -17.29 17.57 3.72
N ALA A 148 -18.33 16.74 3.51
CA ALA A 148 -19.62 17.21 3.06
C ALA A 148 -20.06 18.35 3.99
N LYS A 149 -20.32 19.53 3.40
CA LYS A 149 -20.68 20.74 4.14
C LYS A 149 -21.73 20.39 5.18
N SER A 150 -21.42 20.69 6.45
CA SER A 150 -22.38 20.50 7.53
C SER A 150 -23.67 21.28 7.24
N PRO A 151 -24.84 20.81 7.71
CA PRO A 151 -26.13 21.47 7.51
C PRO A 151 -26.23 22.87 8.16
N LEU A 152 -25.13 23.39 8.70
CA LEU A 152 -25.02 24.72 9.29
C LEU A 152 -25.38 25.84 8.31
N PHE A 153 -25.11 25.69 7.01
CA PHE A 153 -25.45 26.73 6.05
C PHE A 153 -26.97 27.01 6.00
N ASP A 154 -27.79 25.96 6.04
CA ASP A 154 -29.24 26.11 6.00
C ASP A 154 -29.78 26.70 7.31
N VAL A 155 -29.20 26.31 8.45
CA VAL A 155 -29.51 26.86 9.78
C VAL A 155 -29.17 28.36 9.87
N TYR A 156 -28.00 28.78 9.38
CA TYR A 156 -27.63 30.20 9.36
C TYR A 156 -28.53 31.00 8.42
N THR A 157 -28.87 30.46 7.26
CA THR A 157 -29.77 31.12 6.29
C THR A 157 -31.17 31.27 6.87
N PHE A 158 -31.72 30.22 7.48
CA PHE A 158 -33.02 30.26 8.15
C PHE A 158 -33.03 31.26 9.31
N GLY A 159 -32.00 31.26 10.16
CA GLY A 159 -31.85 32.22 11.24
C GLY A 159 -31.80 33.67 10.76
N ALA A 160 -31.07 33.94 9.68
CA ALA A 160 -30.98 35.28 9.09
C ALA A 160 -32.34 35.75 8.54
N VAL A 161 -33.11 34.87 7.88
CA VAL A 161 -34.46 35.18 7.39
C VAL A 161 -35.42 35.47 8.54
N CYS A 162 -35.40 34.67 9.61
CA CYS A 162 -36.22 34.90 10.80
C CYS A 162 -35.90 36.25 11.46
N LEU A 163 -34.61 36.59 11.60
CA LEU A 163 -34.17 37.86 12.19
C LEU A 163 -34.62 39.04 11.32
N TYR A 164 -34.47 38.93 10.01
CA TYR A 164 -34.90 39.96 9.06
C TYR A 164 -36.40 40.23 9.13
N LEU A 165 -37.23 39.18 9.12
CA LEU A 165 -38.69 39.30 9.25
C LEU A 165 -39.09 39.92 10.59
N THR A 166 -38.43 39.52 11.69
CA THR A 166 -38.69 40.07 13.03
C THR A 166 -38.35 41.55 13.09
N GLY A 167 -37.20 41.95 12.54
CA GLY A 167 -36.78 43.35 12.47
C GLY A 167 -37.75 44.19 11.64
N MET A 168 -38.14 43.71 10.45
CA MET A 168 -39.09 44.40 9.59
C MET A 168 -40.47 44.57 10.24
N TYR A 169 -40.98 43.51 10.88
CA TYR A 169 -42.23 43.57 11.62
C TYR A 169 -42.15 44.58 12.78
N GLY A 170 -41.02 44.61 13.50
CA GLY A 170 -40.77 45.60 14.55
C GLY A 170 -40.81 47.05 14.04
N VAL A 171 -40.21 47.32 12.88
CA VAL A 171 -40.23 48.66 12.26
C VAL A 171 -41.65 49.06 11.85
N VAL A 172 -42.39 48.18 11.18
CA VAL A 172 -43.78 48.44 10.76
C VAL A 172 -44.69 48.71 11.96
N MET A 173 -44.56 47.91 13.03
CA MET A 173 -45.35 48.12 14.24
C MET A 173 -44.95 49.35 15.06
N ALA A 174 -43.66 49.73 15.06
CA ALA A 174 -43.21 50.99 15.66
C ALA A 174 -43.83 52.19 14.93
N MET A 175 -43.92 52.15 13.60
CA MET A 175 -44.58 53.18 12.80
C MET A 175 -46.10 53.24 13.01
N HIS A 176 -46.75 52.13 13.37
CA HIS A 176 -48.19 52.07 13.66
C HIS A 176 -48.57 52.32 15.13
N GLY A 177 -47.62 52.69 16.01
CA GLY A 177 -47.90 53.01 17.41
C GLY A 177 -48.25 51.81 18.32
N GLY A 178 -48.13 50.57 17.82
CA GLY A 178 -48.51 49.33 18.52
C GLY A 178 -47.43 48.75 19.44
N ALA A 179 -46.46 49.55 19.89
CA ALA A 179 -45.29 49.07 20.63
C ALA A 179 -45.63 48.38 21.97
N GLU A 180 -46.76 48.76 22.59
CA GLU A 180 -47.19 48.16 23.87
C GLU A 180 -47.82 46.77 23.70
N ASP A 181 -48.49 46.50 22.58
CA ASP A 181 -49.10 45.19 22.29
C ASP A 181 -48.02 44.15 21.98
N VAL A 182 -46.93 44.56 21.33
CA VAL A 182 -45.76 43.70 21.08
C VAL A 182 -45.07 43.30 22.37
N LYS A 183 -44.83 44.25 23.30
CA LYS A 183 -44.24 43.91 24.61
C LYS A 183 -45.10 42.90 25.37
N ARG A 184 -46.43 42.98 25.23
CA ARG A 184 -47.37 42.06 25.86
C ARG A 184 -47.36 40.68 25.18
N MET A 185 -47.24 40.63 23.85
CA MET A 185 -47.18 39.37 23.09
C MET A 185 -45.84 38.66 23.24
N VAL A 186 -44.72 39.39 23.15
CA VAL A 186 -43.36 38.86 23.39
C VAL A 186 -43.23 38.32 24.81
N ARG A 187 -43.81 39.00 25.81
CA ARG A 187 -43.84 38.50 27.20
C ARG A 187 -44.60 37.17 27.30
N LYS A 188 -45.78 37.05 26.66
CA LYS A 188 -46.55 35.80 26.63
C LYS A 188 -45.82 34.67 25.89
N VAL A 189 -45.08 34.99 24.82
CA VAL A 189 -44.29 34.02 24.06
C VAL A 189 -43.06 33.57 24.86
N MET A 190 -42.35 34.48 25.53
CA MET A 190 -41.25 34.15 26.43
C MET A 190 -41.71 33.30 27.62
N GLU A 191 -42.88 33.58 28.19
CA GLU A 191 -43.48 32.77 29.26
C GLU A 191 -43.87 31.37 28.78
N ARG A 192 -44.33 31.22 27.53
CA ARG A 192 -44.61 29.89 26.93
C ARG A 192 -43.37 29.10 26.53
N LEU A 193 -42.27 29.78 26.19
CA LEU A 193 -40.98 29.16 25.83
C LEU A 193 -40.09 28.87 27.05
N GLY A 194 -40.54 29.16 28.28
CA GLY A 194 -39.85 28.78 29.51
C GLY A 194 -38.54 29.53 29.79
N LEU A 195 -38.21 30.58 29.02
CA LEU A 195 -36.97 31.35 29.14
C LEU A 195 -37.04 32.43 30.23
N LYS A 196 -37.62 32.13 31.40
CA LYS A 196 -37.56 33.01 32.57
C LYS A 196 -36.43 32.54 33.49
N GLY A 197 -35.20 32.84 33.08
CA GLY A 197 -34.01 32.70 33.91
C GLY A 197 -34.10 33.59 35.14
N ARG A 198 -33.87 32.99 36.32
CA ARG A 198 -33.64 33.66 37.60
C ARG A 198 -32.69 34.84 37.44
N ALA A 199 -33.17 36.04 37.73
CA ALA A 199 -32.32 37.18 38.05
C ALA A 199 -33.03 38.00 39.12
N LYS A 200 -32.86 37.58 40.39
CA LYS A 200 -32.80 38.43 41.59
C LYS A 200 -32.68 37.57 42.85
N GLU A 201 -31.43 37.34 43.24
CA GLU A 201 -30.83 37.12 44.57
C GLU A 201 -29.35 37.38 44.23
N GLU A 202 -28.68 38.47 44.60
CA GLU A 202 -28.74 39.37 45.76
C GLU A 202 -28.66 40.85 45.34
#